data_AF-A0A7X9GV10-F1
#
_entry.id   AF-A0A7X9GV10-F1
#
_cell.length_a   1.000
_cell.length_b   1.000
_cell.length_c   1.000
_cell.angle_alpha   90.00
_cell.angle_beta   90.00
_cell.angle_gamma   90.00
#
_symmetry.space_group_name_H-M   'P 1'
#
loop_
_entity.id
_entity.type
_entity.pdbx_description
1 polymer ?
#
loop_
_entity_poly.entity_id
_entity_poly.type
_entity_poly.pdbx_seq_one_letter_code
_entity_poly.pdbx_strand_id
1 'polypeptide(L)'
;MAASSPQRTGVHDEISPLRRVIVHAPGPELERLTPDTREQLLFDEVLWRDRAQAQHREFTALLRREGVEVLKLGELLVDLVADTALREDLLDRALDPSVLGDIAVQDLRGALADHGPRQLVDVLIGGITVGELRALGVAPRSIALQRVGEEHLVLDPLPNHLFTRDPSAWIGDVVSVSPMRHPARSRESLHLEMIYRHHPHFGGPAAPRRIVGRDGAGAATVEGGDVMMLSSGVVAVGMSERTSAV
;
A
#
# COMPACT_ATOMS: atom_id res chain seq x y z
N MET A 1 23.37 23.67 28.59
CA MET A 1 22.49 23.45 27.44
C MET A 1 22.58 21.97 27.08
N ALA A 2 21.58 21.18 27.46
CA ALA A 2 21.56 19.77 27.08
C ALA A 2 21.38 19.70 25.56
N ALA A 3 22.34 19.10 24.86
CA ALA A 3 22.20 18.83 23.44
C ALA A 3 20.92 17.99 23.26
N SER A 4 19.93 18.50 22.52
CA SER A 4 18.74 17.72 22.19
C SER A 4 19.21 16.52 21.40
N SER A 5 19.05 15.32 21.96
CA SER A 5 19.21 14.07 21.22
C SER A 5 18.46 14.19 19.89
N PRO A 6 19.02 13.73 18.76
CA PRO A 6 18.33 13.80 17.48
C PRO A 6 16.95 13.14 17.64
N GLN A 7 15.90 13.94 17.46
CA GLN A 7 14.52 13.51 17.66
C GLN A 7 14.20 12.51 16.56
N ARG A 8 14.18 11.22 16.91
CA ARG A 8 13.91 10.14 15.98
C ARG A 8 12.49 10.29 15.42
N THR A 9 12.31 9.93 14.14
CA THR A 9 10.99 9.96 13.52
C THR A 9 10.04 9.02 14.25
N GLY A 10 8.82 9.50 14.49
CA GLY A 10 7.80 8.74 15.19
C GLY A 10 6.50 9.51 15.38
N VAL A 11 5.45 8.78 15.78
CA VAL A 11 4.14 9.34 16.16
C VAL A 11 3.96 9.08 17.65
N HIS A 12 4.00 10.14 18.46
CA HIS A 12 3.96 10.03 19.92
C HIS A 12 2.56 10.27 20.50
N ASP A 13 1.68 10.91 19.74
CA ASP A 13 0.28 11.15 20.08
C ASP A 13 -0.51 11.54 18.81
N GLU A 14 -1.85 11.56 18.88
CA GLU A 14 -2.75 11.89 17.76
C GLU A 14 -3.11 13.39 17.63
N ILE A 15 -2.61 14.28 18.51
CA ILE A 15 -3.09 15.68 18.60
C ILE A 15 -2.01 16.74 18.38
N SER A 16 -0.74 16.38 18.55
CA SER A 16 0.41 17.24 18.35
C SER A 16 0.50 17.67 16.88
N PRO A 17 1.09 18.85 16.60
CA PRO A 17 1.28 19.32 15.23
C PRO A 17 1.96 18.27 14.35
N LEU A 18 1.25 17.86 13.30
CA LEU A 18 1.72 16.89 12.32
C LEU A 18 2.91 17.48 11.54
N ARG A 19 4.01 16.74 11.43
CA ARG A 19 5.21 17.19 10.71
C ARG A 19 5.37 16.53 9.35
N ARG A 20 4.99 15.27 9.23
CA ARG A 20 5.14 14.45 8.03
C ARG A 20 4.02 13.43 7.94
N VAL A 21 3.54 13.16 6.73
CA VAL A 21 2.48 12.16 6.48
C VAL A 21 2.68 11.46 5.13
N ILE A 22 2.35 10.17 5.07
CA ILE A 22 2.22 9.43 3.80
C ILE A 22 0.75 9.45 3.38
N VAL A 23 0.51 9.83 2.13
CA VAL A 23 -0.80 9.80 1.48
C VAL A 23 -0.70 9.10 0.13
N HIS A 24 -1.80 8.55 -0.36
CA HIS A 24 -1.90 8.02 -1.73
C HIS A 24 -2.90 8.86 -2.52
N ALA A 25 -2.51 9.26 -3.73
CA ALA A 25 -3.43 9.99 -4.60
C ALA A 25 -4.30 9.00 -5.38
N PRO A 26 -5.63 9.21 -5.43
CA PRO A 26 -6.53 8.42 -6.27
C PRO A 26 -6.01 8.25 -7.71
N GLY A 27 -5.90 7.00 -8.16
CA GLY A 27 -5.41 6.64 -9.49
C GLY A 27 -6.39 5.76 -10.29
N PRO A 28 -5.88 5.07 -11.34
CA PRO A 28 -6.67 4.15 -12.17
C PRO A 28 -7.32 2.99 -11.39
N GLU A 29 -6.79 2.63 -10.22
CA GLU A 29 -7.38 1.62 -9.34
C GLU A 29 -8.84 1.92 -8.97
N LEU A 30 -9.24 3.20 -8.94
CA LEU A 30 -10.63 3.57 -8.67
C LEU A 30 -11.56 3.32 -9.87
N GLU A 31 -11.04 3.27 -11.09
CA GLU A 31 -11.86 2.96 -12.28
C GLU A 31 -12.24 1.48 -12.35
N ARG A 32 -11.56 0.64 -11.58
CA ARG A 32 -11.88 -0.78 -11.43
C ARG A 32 -13.02 -1.03 -10.44
N LEU A 33 -13.42 -0.02 -9.67
CA LEU A 33 -14.57 -0.09 -8.78
C LEU A 33 -15.84 0.00 -9.62
N THR A 34 -16.50 -1.14 -9.80
CA THR A 34 -17.81 -1.25 -10.42
C THR A 34 -18.82 -1.73 -9.37
N PRO A 35 -20.13 -1.64 -9.63
CA PRO A 35 -21.14 -2.22 -8.73
C PRO A 35 -20.89 -3.70 -8.41
N ASP A 36 -20.29 -4.45 -9.34
CA ASP A 36 -20.04 -5.89 -9.20
C ASP A 36 -18.72 -6.21 -8.47
N THR A 37 -17.72 -5.32 -8.53
CA THR A 37 -16.38 -5.56 -7.93
C THR A 37 -16.18 -4.88 -6.59
N ARG A 38 -16.96 -3.83 -6.26
CA ARG A 38 -16.72 -2.99 -5.07
C ARG A 38 -16.66 -3.77 -3.75
N GLU A 39 -17.55 -4.75 -3.56
CA GLU A 39 -17.61 -5.54 -2.32
C GLU A 39 -16.38 -6.45 -2.18
N GLN A 40 -15.94 -7.06 -3.29
CA GLN A 40 -14.73 -7.89 -3.32
C GLN A 40 -13.47 -7.04 -3.08
N LEU A 41 -13.47 -5.80 -3.58
CA LEU A 41 -12.41 -4.81 -3.38
C LEU A 41 -12.56 -4.02 -2.07
N LEU A 42 -13.50 -4.42 -1.20
CA LEU A 42 -13.72 -3.86 0.13
C LEU A 42 -13.92 -2.35 0.12
N PHE A 43 -14.69 -1.87 -0.86
CA PHE A 43 -14.96 -0.46 -1.05
C PHE A 43 -16.47 -0.24 -1.09
N ASP A 44 -16.96 0.69 -0.26
CA ASP A 44 -18.40 0.86 -0.06
C ASP A 44 -19.10 1.42 -1.31
N GLU A 45 -18.48 2.41 -1.97
CA GLU A 45 -19.08 3.17 -3.06
C GLU A 45 -18.15 3.28 -4.28
N VAL A 46 -18.76 3.36 -5.47
CA VAL A 46 -18.01 3.69 -6.69
C VAL A 46 -17.70 5.18 -6.70
N LEU A 47 -16.43 5.53 -6.86
CA LEU A 47 -15.96 6.92 -6.81
C LEU A 47 -15.76 7.52 -8.20
N TRP A 48 -16.11 8.79 -8.34
CA TRP A 48 -15.72 9.56 -9.51
C TRP A 48 -14.25 10.00 -9.38
N ARG A 49 -13.35 9.28 -10.08
CA ARG A 49 -11.89 9.47 -10.00
C ARG A 49 -11.46 10.94 -10.08
N ASP A 50 -11.89 11.68 -11.11
CA ASP A 50 -11.39 13.05 -11.34
C ASP A 50 -11.79 13.98 -10.19
N ARG A 51 -12.98 13.79 -9.63
CA ARG A 51 -13.44 14.53 -8.45
C ARG A 51 -12.66 14.13 -7.20
N ALA A 52 -12.44 12.84 -6.99
CA ALA A 52 -11.62 12.34 -5.87
C ALA A 52 -10.18 12.88 -5.94
N GLN A 53 -9.58 12.92 -7.14
CA GLN A 53 -8.26 13.52 -7.36
C GLN A 53 -8.26 15.03 -7.05
N ALA A 54 -9.27 15.77 -7.47
CA ALA A 54 -9.38 17.20 -7.16
C ALA A 54 -9.45 17.44 -5.65
N GLN A 55 -10.31 16.71 -4.94
CA GLN A 55 -10.44 16.79 -3.48
C GLN A 55 -9.15 16.38 -2.76
N HIS A 56 -8.48 15.32 -3.21
CA HIS A 56 -7.20 14.90 -2.64
C HIS A 56 -6.09 15.95 -2.88
N ARG A 57 -6.08 16.63 -4.04
CA ARG A 57 -5.17 17.75 -4.28
C ARG A 57 -5.43 18.90 -3.32
N GLU A 58 -6.69 19.27 -3.07
CA GLU A 58 -7.06 20.30 -2.09
C GLU A 58 -6.63 19.92 -0.66
N PHE A 59 -6.89 18.67 -0.25
CA PHE A 59 -6.46 18.13 1.03
C PHE A 59 -4.94 18.20 1.22
N THR A 60 -4.17 17.69 0.25
CA THR A 60 -2.70 17.72 0.36
C THR A 60 -2.12 19.13 0.24
N ALA A 61 -2.79 20.05 -0.46
CA ALA A 61 -2.41 21.45 -0.49
C ALA A 61 -2.63 22.12 0.88
N LEU A 62 -3.72 21.80 1.58
CA LEU A 62 -3.97 22.28 2.95
C LEU A 62 -2.84 21.83 3.90
N LEU A 63 -2.52 20.54 3.91
CA LEU A 63 -1.43 20.02 4.75
C LEU A 63 -0.09 20.72 4.49
N ARG A 64 0.26 20.92 3.21
CA ARG A 64 1.50 21.64 2.86
C ARG A 64 1.50 23.10 3.31
N ARG A 65 0.34 23.79 3.25
CA ARG A 65 0.22 25.17 3.76
C ARG A 65 0.44 25.24 5.27
N GLU A 66 0.03 24.21 6.01
CA GLU A 66 0.29 24.07 7.45
C GLU A 66 1.72 23.58 7.76
N GLY A 67 2.61 23.52 6.76
CA GLY A 67 4.02 23.13 6.93
C GLY A 67 4.26 21.63 7.06
N VAL A 68 3.26 20.79 6.79
CA VAL A 68 3.40 19.32 6.82
C VAL A 68 4.14 18.84 5.57
N GLU A 69 5.16 18.01 5.77
CA GLU A 69 5.82 17.26 4.70
C GLU A 69 4.90 16.13 4.21
N VAL A 70 4.31 16.30 3.02
CA VAL A 70 3.40 15.31 2.42
C VAL A 70 4.17 14.41 1.46
N LEU A 71 4.43 13.17 1.90
CA LEU A 71 5.02 12.12 1.08
C LEU A 71 3.92 11.36 0.33
N LYS A 72 4.14 11.10 -0.96
CA LYS A 72 3.17 10.38 -1.81
C LYS A 72 3.60 8.93 -1.97
N LEU A 73 2.76 7.98 -1.56
CA LEU A 73 3.03 6.55 -1.61
C LEU A 73 3.49 6.09 -3.01
N GLY A 74 2.77 6.47 -4.05
CA GLY A 74 3.13 6.12 -5.43
C GLY A 74 4.44 6.72 -5.94
N GLU A 75 4.94 7.83 -5.36
CA GLU A 75 6.27 8.36 -5.70
C GLU A 75 7.36 7.58 -4.94
N LEU A 76 7.13 7.30 -3.66
CA LEU A 76 8.05 6.50 -2.84
C LEU A 76 8.27 5.10 -3.42
N LEU A 77 7.23 4.47 -3.96
CA LEU A 77 7.35 3.18 -4.64
C LEU A 77 8.13 3.30 -5.95
N VAL A 78 7.96 4.38 -6.71
CA VAL A 78 8.70 4.58 -7.96
C VAL A 78 10.19 4.75 -7.70
N ASP A 79 10.53 5.54 -6.68
CA ASP A 79 11.92 5.69 -6.24
C ASP A 79 12.51 4.35 -5.77
N LEU A 80 11.71 3.52 -5.09
CA LEU A 80 12.13 2.21 -4.62
C LEU A 80 12.39 1.22 -5.75
N VAL A 81 11.47 1.08 -6.71
CA VAL A 81 11.62 0.11 -7.83
C VAL A 81 12.58 0.57 -8.93
N ALA A 82 13.17 1.76 -8.78
CA ALA A 82 14.31 2.17 -9.60
C ALA A 82 15.57 1.35 -9.26
N ASP A 83 15.66 0.82 -8.03
CA ASP A 83 16.66 -0.19 -7.67
C ASP A 83 16.19 -1.57 -8.13
N THR A 84 16.99 -2.22 -8.99
CA THR A 84 16.64 -3.52 -9.58
C THR A 84 16.49 -4.62 -8.53
N ALA A 85 17.29 -4.63 -7.46
CA ALA A 85 17.16 -5.66 -6.43
C ALA A 85 15.88 -5.50 -5.62
N LEU A 86 15.52 -4.25 -5.28
CA LEU A 86 14.27 -3.96 -4.56
C LEU A 86 13.03 -4.17 -5.43
N ARG A 87 13.14 -3.90 -6.74
CA ARG A 87 12.11 -4.22 -7.72
C ARG A 87 11.81 -5.72 -7.75
N GLU A 88 12.84 -6.55 -7.88
CA GLU A 88 12.66 -8.00 -7.94
C GLU A 88 12.10 -8.55 -6.63
N ASP A 89 12.58 -8.07 -5.47
CA ASP A 89 12.03 -8.46 -4.16
C ASP A 89 10.56 -8.06 -4.01
N LEU A 90 10.19 -6.83 -4.43
CA LEU A 90 8.79 -6.40 -4.42
C LEU A 90 7.92 -7.28 -5.33
N LEU A 91 8.38 -7.61 -6.54
CA LEU A 91 7.66 -8.47 -7.47
C LEU A 91 7.49 -9.90 -6.94
N ASP A 92 8.54 -10.46 -6.32
CA ASP A 92 8.50 -11.80 -5.71
C ASP A 92 7.44 -11.88 -4.61
N ARG A 93 7.32 -10.83 -3.80
CA ARG A 93 6.39 -10.78 -2.67
C ARG A 93 4.98 -10.33 -3.07
N ALA A 94 4.84 -9.48 -4.09
CA ALA A 94 3.55 -8.96 -4.54
C ALA A 94 2.80 -9.95 -5.45
N LEU A 95 3.52 -10.77 -6.22
CA LEU A 95 2.94 -11.75 -7.14
C LEU A 95 2.92 -13.15 -6.51
N ASP A 96 2.05 -13.33 -5.51
CA ASP A 96 1.94 -14.58 -4.75
C ASP A 96 1.36 -15.73 -5.61
N PRO A 97 2.13 -16.81 -5.88
CA PRO A 97 1.63 -17.97 -6.62
C PRO A 97 0.49 -18.71 -5.95
N SER A 98 0.34 -18.61 -4.62
CA SER A 98 -0.79 -19.21 -3.90
C SER A 98 -2.12 -18.49 -4.18
N VAL A 99 -2.06 -17.24 -4.64
CA VAL A 99 -3.23 -16.42 -5.01
C VAL A 99 -3.43 -16.43 -6.52
N LEU A 100 -2.38 -16.18 -7.30
CA LEU A 100 -2.46 -15.98 -8.75
C LEU A 100 -2.26 -17.27 -9.55
N GLY A 101 -1.62 -18.28 -8.96
CA GLY A 101 -1.15 -19.47 -9.65
C GLY A 101 0.17 -19.25 -10.38
N ASP A 102 1.03 -20.26 -10.39
CA ASP A 102 2.41 -20.17 -10.92
C ASP A 102 2.48 -19.63 -12.35
N ILE A 103 1.58 -20.08 -13.22
CA ILE A 103 1.58 -19.70 -14.63
C ILE A 103 1.23 -18.22 -14.82
N ALA A 104 0.25 -17.71 -14.07
CA ALA A 104 -0.11 -16.29 -14.15
C ALA A 104 1.00 -15.40 -13.59
N VAL A 105 1.65 -15.83 -12.48
CA VAL A 105 2.82 -15.12 -11.94
C VAL A 105 3.92 -15.02 -12.99
N GLN A 106 4.27 -16.12 -13.65
CA GLN A 106 5.29 -16.10 -14.71
C GLN A 106 4.91 -15.18 -15.87
N ASP A 107 3.65 -15.19 -16.31
CA ASP A 107 3.17 -14.32 -17.39
C ASP A 107 3.24 -12.84 -16.99
N LEU A 108 2.80 -12.50 -15.77
CA LEU A 108 2.89 -11.15 -15.22
C LEU A 108 4.34 -10.69 -15.06
N ARG A 109 5.23 -11.53 -14.52
CA ARG A 109 6.65 -11.19 -14.41
C ARG A 109 7.28 -10.90 -15.77
N GLY A 110 7.01 -11.75 -16.76
CA GLY A 110 7.47 -11.55 -18.12
C GLY A 110 6.95 -10.24 -18.70
N ALA A 111 5.66 -9.94 -18.51
CA ALA A 111 5.05 -8.69 -18.95
C ALA A 111 5.72 -7.47 -18.31
N LEU A 112 5.96 -7.54 -17.00
CA LEU A 112 6.42 -6.42 -16.18
C LEU A 112 7.93 -6.24 -16.21
N ALA A 113 8.73 -7.19 -16.71
CA ALA A 113 10.19 -7.13 -16.71
C ALA A 113 10.75 -5.87 -17.39
N ASP A 114 10.18 -5.46 -18.51
CA ASP A 114 10.68 -4.33 -19.31
C ASP A 114 10.01 -2.98 -18.97
N HIS A 115 9.07 -2.97 -18.01
CA HIS A 115 8.37 -1.75 -17.64
C HIS A 115 9.28 -0.77 -16.89
N GLY A 116 9.13 0.53 -17.17
CA GLY A 116 9.76 1.58 -16.37
C GLY A 116 9.19 1.65 -14.95
N PRO A 117 9.91 2.23 -13.98
CA PRO A 117 9.48 2.30 -12.57
C PRO A 117 8.05 2.79 -12.36
N ARG A 118 7.65 3.88 -13.05
CA ARG A 118 6.28 4.41 -12.98
C ARG A 118 5.24 3.41 -13.46
N GLN A 119 5.44 2.84 -14.64
CA GLN A 119 4.47 1.93 -15.24
C GLN A 119 4.31 0.65 -14.40
N LEU A 120 5.41 0.16 -13.81
CA LEU A 120 5.36 -0.96 -12.89
C LEU A 120 4.51 -0.65 -11.66
N VAL A 121 4.73 0.50 -11.01
CA VAL A 121 3.94 0.93 -9.85
C VAL A 121 2.47 1.13 -10.21
N ASP A 122 2.19 1.70 -11.38
CA ASP A 122 0.83 1.90 -11.86
C ASP A 122 0.10 0.55 -12.02
N VAL A 123 0.78 -0.50 -12.48
CA VAL A 123 0.19 -1.87 -12.54
C VAL A 123 0.06 -2.48 -11.15
N LEU A 124 1.06 -2.34 -10.28
CA LEU A 124 1.02 -2.92 -8.92
C LEU A 124 -0.11 -2.32 -8.05
N ILE A 125 -0.45 -1.05 -8.27
CA ILE A 125 -1.55 -0.37 -7.57
C ILE A 125 -2.88 -0.51 -8.36
N GLY A 126 -2.85 -0.24 -9.66
CA GLY A 126 -4.03 -0.20 -10.55
C GLY A 126 -4.60 -1.56 -10.93
N GLY A 127 -3.85 -2.63 -10.70
CA GLY A 127 -4.14 -3.94 -11.24
C GLY A 127 -4.00 -3.99 -12.76
N ILE A 128 -4.16 -5.18 -13.32
CA ILE A 128 -4.13 -5.38 -14.78
C ILE A 128 -5.17 -6.42 -15.19
N THR A 129 -5.87 -6.15 -16.29
CA THR A 129 -6.85 -7.08 -16.85
C THR A 129 -6.23 -8.03 -17.87
N VAL A 130 -6.96 -9.07 -18.26
CA VAL A 130 -6.55 -10.00 -19.32
C VAL A 130 -6.37 -9.25 -20.65
N GLY A 131 -7.25 -8.31 -20.98
CA GLY A 131 -7.18 -7.51 -22.20
C GLY A 131 -5.94 -6.62 -22.22
N GLU A 132 -5.63 -5.95 -21.10
CA GLU A 132 -4.42 -5.12 -20.97
C GLU A 132 -3.15 -5.97 -21.01
N LEU A 133 -3.14 -7.13 -20.36
CA LEU A 133 -2.03 -8.06 -20.42
C LEU A 133 -1.77 -8.53 -21.86
N ARG A 134 -2.83 -8.77 -22.65
CA ARG A 134 -2.72 -9.08 -24.09
C ARG A 134 -2.25 -7.88 -24.91
N ALA A 135 -2.66 -6.67 -24.57
CA ALA A 135 -2.19 -5.44 -25.22
C ALA A 135 -0.68 -5.22 -25.00
N LEU A 136 -0.12 -5.74 -23.90
CA LEU A 136 1.33 -5.81 -23.66
C LEU A 136 2.03 -6.94 -24.46
N GLY A 137 1.32 -7.65 -25.33
CA GLY A 137 1.86 -8.72 -26.16
C GLY A 137 1.96 -10.08 -25.46
N VAL A 138 1.40 -10.20 -24.25
CA VAL A 138 1.42 -11.46 -23.49
C VAL A 138 0.17 -12.28 -23.82
N ALA A 139 0.36 -13.51 -24.29
CA ALA A 139 -0.71 -14.48 -24.42
C ALA A 139 -0.80 -15.30 -23.12
N PRO A 140 -1.84 -15.10 -22.27
CA PRO A 140 -1.92 -15.81 -20.99
C PRO A 140 -1.93 -17.32 -21.20
N ARG A 141 -1.02 -18.02 -20.53
CA ARG A 141 -0.88 -19.48 -20.61
C ARG A 141 -1.80 -20.21 -19.63
N SER A 142 -2.25 -19.52 -18.58
CA SER A 142 -3.17 -20.08 -17.59
C SER A 142 -4.51 -20.43 -18.24
N ILE A 143 -4.95 -21.68 -18.09
CA ILE A 143 -6.25 -22.15 -18.62
C ILE A 143 -7.41 -21.35 -18.01
N ALA A 144 -7.29 -20.95 -16.73
CA ALA A 144 -8.29 -20.12 -16.08
C ALA A 144 -8.40 -18.76 -16.78
N LEU A 145 -7.26 -18.09 -17.03
CA LEU A 145 -7.22 -16.78 -17.70
C LEU A 145 -7.61 -16.85 -19.19
N GLN A 146 -7.49 -18.01 -19.83
CA GLN A 146 -7.96 -18.20 -21.21
C GLN A 146 -9.48 -18.35 -21.33
N ARG A 147 -10.19 -18.63 -20.24
CA ARG A 147 -11.65 -18.88 -20.23
C ARG A 147 -12.49 -17.69 -19.77
N VAL A 148 -11.84 -16.63 -19.30
CA VAL A 148 -12.48 -15.40 -18.81
C VAL A 148 -12.44 -14.30 -19.87
N GLY A 149 -13.27 -13.27 -19.69
CA GLY A 149 -13.33 -12.09 -20.56
C GLY A 149 -12.11 -11.18 -20.44
N GLU A 150 -12.01 -10.19 -21.34
CA GLU A 150 -10.89 -9.24 -21.39
C GLU A 150 -10.87 -8.30 -20.17
N GLU A 151 -12.02 -8.07 -19.55
CA GLU A 151 -12.22 -7.25 -18.37
C GLU A 151 -11.81 -7.94 -17.06
N HIS A 152 -11.54 -9.26 -17.09
CA HIS A 152 -11.16 -10.01 -15.91
C HIS A 152 -9.80 -9.52 -15.37
N LEU A 153 -9.74 -9.25 -14.07
CA LEU A 153 -8.52 -8.85 -13.39
C LEU A 153 -7.57 -10.04 -13.23
N VAL A 154 -6.37 -9.92 -13.79
CA VAL A 154 -5.27 -10.86 -13.57
C VAL A 154 -4.55 -10.52 -12.27
N LEU A 155 -4.38 -9.23 -12.02
CA LEU A 155 -3.90 -8.69 -10.76
C LEU A 155 -4.92 -7.68 -10.25
N ASP A 156 -5.43 -7.87 -9.03
CA ASP A 156 -6.45 -6.98 -8.49
C ASP A 156 -5.90 -5.56 -8.25
N PRO A 157 -6.73 -4.52 -8.39
CA PRO A 157 -6.40 -3.16 -7.98
C PRO A 157 -6.36 -3.04 -6.44
N LEU A 158 -5.73 -1.97 -5.97
CA LEU A 158 -5.61 -1.63 -4.55
C LEU A 158 -6.27 -0.26 -4.26
N PRO A 159 -7.60 -0.12 -4.43
CA PRO A 159 -8.30 1.15 -4.23
C PRO A 159 -8.21 1.66 -2.79
N ASN A 160 -8.04 0.75 -1.82
CA ASN A 160 -7.91 1.11 -0.41
C ASN A 160 -6.54 1.70 -0.04
N HIS A 161 -5.58 1.80 -0.98
CA HIS A 161 -4.40 2.66 -0.76
C HIS A 161 -4.80 4.10 -0.46
N LEU A 162 -6.00 4.54 -0.88
CA LEU A 162 -6.60 5.81 -0.46
C LEU A 162 -6.59 5.99 1.08
N PHE A 163 -6.70 4.89 1.82
CA PHE A 163 -6.71 4.84 3.28
C PHE A 163 -5.36 4.34 3.82
N THR A 164 -4.32 5.17 3.72
CA THR A 164 -2.95 4.84 4.17
C THR A 164 -2.81 4.57 5.68
N ARG A 165 -3.90 4.75 6.45
CA ARG A 165 -3.97 4.49 7.89
C ARG A 165 -4.00 3.00 8.23
N ASP A 166 -4.70 2.19 7.44
CA ASP A 166 -4.96 0.79 7.82
C ASP A 166 -3.76 -0.14 7.62
N PRO A 167 -2.96 -0.04 6.53
CA PRO A 167 -1.92 -1.04 6.25
C PRO A 167 -0.67 -0.92 7.15
N SER A 168 -0.53 0.19 7.89
CA SER A 168 0.49 0.32 8.92
C SER A 168 0.16 1.40 9.95
N ALA A 169 0.67 1.26 11.17
CA ALA A 169 0.59 2.29 12.21
C ALA A 169 1.96 2.59 12.82
N TRP A 170 2.24 3.87 13.07
CA TRP A 170 3.41 4.31 13.84
C TRP A 170 3.04 4.38 15.33
N ILE A 171 3.77 3.63 16.17
CA ILE A 171 3.63 3.57 17.63
C ILE A 171 4.92 4.11 18.25
N GLY A 172 4.95 5.40 18.53
CA GLY A 172 6.20 6.09 18.84
C GLY A 172 7.16 5.97 17.66
N ASP A 173 8.33 5.39 17.91
CA ASP A 173 9.38 5.16 16.92
C ASP A 173 9.35 3.76 16.30
N VAL A 174 8.31 2.97 16.55
CA VAL A 174 8.10 1.63 16.00
C VAL A 174 7.02 1.70 14.94
N VAL A 175 7.20 0.97 13.85
CA VAL A 175 6.15 0.76 12.86
C VAL A 175 5.55 -0.62 13.05
N SER A 176 4.24 -0.68 13.13
CA SER A 176 3.44 -1.91 12.99
C SER A 176 2.95 -1.99 11.55
N VAL A 177 3.48 -2.92 10.77
CA VAL A 177 2.93 -3.31 9.45
C VAL A 177 1.77 -4.26 9.71
N SER A 178 0.60 -3.90 9.20
CA SER A 178 -0.64 -4.56 9.58
C SER A 178 -0.78 -5.93 8.90
N PRO A 179 -0.96 -7.03 9.68
CA PRO A 179 -1.47 -8.28 9.15
C PRO A 179 -2.96 -8.09 8.86
N MET A 180 -3.27 -7.72 7.61
CA MET A 180 -4.61 -7.36 7.18
C MET A 180 -5.60 -8.50 7.37
N ARG A 181 -6.83 -8.16 7.78
CA ARG A 181 -7.91 -9.15 7.95
C ARG A 181 -8.27 -9.83 6.64
N HIS A 182 -8.30 -9.05 5.57
CA HIS A 182 -8.62 -9.52 4.24
C HIS A 182 -7.35 -9.66 3.41
N PRO A 183 -7.04 -10.87 2.88
CA PRO A 183 -5.84 -11.11 2.09
C PRO A 183 -5.70 -10.19 0.86
N ALA A 184 -6.81 -9.74 0.28
CA ALA A 184 -6.82 -8.79 -0.84
C ALA A 184 -6.05 -7.49 -0.56
N ARG A 185 -5.99 -7.06 0.71
CA ARG A 185 -5.29 -5.84 1.15
C ARG A 185 -3.83 -6.07 1.57
N SER A 186 -3.35 -7.31 1.59
CA SER A 186 -2.00 -7.64 2.06
C SER A 186 -0.88 -6.93 1.28
N ARG A 187 -1.09 -6.71 -0.03
CA ARG A 187 -0.16 -5.94 -0.87
C ARG A 187 -0.05 -4.48 -0.45
N GLU A 188 -1.08 -3.90 0.18
CA GLU A 188 -1.01 -2.53 0.71
C GLU A 188 0.02 -2.45 1.84
N SER A 189 -0.02 -3.40 2.77
CA SER A 189 0.95 -3.52 3.87
C SER A 189 2.36 -3.78 3.34
N LEU A 190 2.49 -4.66 2.33
CA LEU A 190 3.77 -4.93 1.66
C LEU A 190 4.40 -3.65 1.08
N HIS A 191 3.62 -2.83 0.38
CA HIS A 191 4.12 -1.58 -0.21
C HIS A 191 4.69 -0.63 0.87
N LEU A 192 3.97 -0.44 1.98
CA LEU A 192 4.45 0.39 3.08
C LEU A 192 5.66 -0.22 3.79
N GLU A 193 5.67 -1.54 3.99
CA GLU A 193 6.82 -2.23 4.57
C GLU A 193 8.09 -2.01 3.74
N MET A 194 8.01 -2.19 2.42
CA MET A 194 9.13 -1.97 1.51
C MET A 194 9.64 -0.52 1.60
N ILE A 195 8.72 0.45 1.62
CA ILE A 195 9.06 1.87 1.81
C ILE A 195 9.80 2.09 3.13
N TYR A 196 9.27 1.60 4.25
CA TYR A 196 9.89 1.84 5.56
C TYR A 196 11.25 1.17 5.72
N ARG A 197 11.46 0.02 5.07
CA ARG A 197 12.72 -0.73 5.15
C ARG A 197 13.82 -0.14 4.27
N HIS A 198 13.47 0.39 3.10
CA HIS A 198 14.45 0.66 2.05
C HIS A 198 14.47 2.11 1.56
N HIS A 199 13.38 2.88 1.69
CA HIS A 199 13.33 4.21 1.13
C HIS A 199 14.19 5.21 1.95
N PRO A 200 15.02 6.07 1.32
CA PRO A 200 15.90 7.01 2.03
C PRO A 200 15.20 7.95 3.03
N HIS A 201 13.94 8.33 2.78
CA HIS A 201 13.12 9.10 3.74
C HIS A 201 12.94 8.41 5.11
N PHE A 202 13.13 7.09 5.17
CA PHE A 202 13.06 6.25 6.37
C PHE A 202 14.42 5.61 6.69
N GLY A 203 15.52 6.23 6.24
CA GLY A 203 16.88 5.85 6.59
C GLY A 203 17.47 6.69 7.72
N GLY A 204 18.59 6.23 8.27
CA GLY A 204 19.39 6.99 9.25
C GLY A 204 18.57 7.43 10.49
N PRO A 205 18.63 8.71 10.91
CA PRO A 205 17.87 9.21 12.06
C PRO A 205 16.34 9.14 11.90
N ALA A 206 15.85 9.08 10.66
CA ALA A 206 14.43 8.95 10.34
C ALA A 206 13.95 7.49 10.28
N ALA A 207 14.86 6.53 10.45
CA ALA A 207 14.51 5.13 10.41
C ALA A 207 13.66 4.73 11.63
N PRO A 208 12.61 3.92 11.41
CA PRO A 208 11.88 3.31 12.50
C PRO A 208 12.86 2.47 13.33
N ARG A 209 12.71 2.49 14.65
CA ARG A 209 13.55 1.71 15.58
C ARG A 209 13.42 0.23 15.29
N ARG A 210 12.21 -0.16 14.94
CA ARG A 210 11.81 -1.52 14.66
C ARG A 210 10.60 -1.46 13.75
N ILE A 211 10.55 -2.40 12.83
CA ILE A 211 9.36 -2.71 12.05
C ILE A 211 8.86 -4.05 12.59
N VAL A 212 7.63 -4.06 13.06
CA VAL A 212 6.91 -5.24 13.56
C VAL A 212 5.83 -5.55 12.54
N GLY A 213 5.77 -6.79 12.11
CA GLY A 213 4.82 -7.27 11.11
C GLY A 213 5.08 -8.75 10.91
N ARG A 214 4.08 -9.48 10.39
CA ARG A 214 4.21 -10.89 10.06
C ARG A 214 3.79 -11.09 8.62
N ASP A 215 4.55 -11.90 7.90
CA ASP A 215 4.12 -12.41 6.60
C ASP A 215 2.98 -13.42 6.80
N GLY A 216 1.89 -13.24 6.06
CA GLY A 216 0.80 -14.22 5.93
C GLY A 216 -0.44 -14.00 6.79
N ALA A 217 -1.55 -14.58 6.32
CA ALA A 217 -2.85 -14.58 6.98
C ALA A 217 -2.84 -15.51 8.20
N GLY A 218 -2.43 -14.97 9.35
CA GLY A 218 -2.61 -15.61 10.66
C GLY A 218 -3.98 -15.29 11.27
N ALA A 219 -4.35 -16.00 12.34
CA ALA A 219 -5.54 -15.64 13.12
C ALA A 219 -5.40 -14.27 13.82
N ALA A 220 -4.15 -13.86 14.09
CA ALA A 220 -3.80 -12.58 14.67
C ALA A 220 -3.79 -11.49 13.59
N THR A 221 -4.75 -10.58 13.66
CA THR A 221 -4.95 -9.45 12.73
C THR A 221 -4.97 -8.14 13.52
N VAL A 222 -4.35 -7.09 12.98
CA VAL A 222 -4.33 -5.74 13.56
C VAL A 222 -4.23 -4.73 12.43
N GLU A 223 -5.26 -3.90 12.25
CA GLU A 223 -5.25 -2.83 11.25
C GLU A 223 -5.04 -1.46 11.91
N GLY A 224 -4.31 -0.58 11.24
CA GLY A 224 -3.87 0.70 11.83
C GLY A 224 -5.02 1.65 12.17
N GLY A 225 -6.21 1.47 11.60
CA GLY A 225 -7.42 2.20 11.98
C GLY A 225 -7.87 1.94 13.43
N ASP A 226 -7.51 0.80 14.01
CA ASP A 226 -7.79 0.46 15.41
C ASP A 226 -6.66 0.88 16.38
N VAL A 227 -5.54 1.40 15.87
CA VAL A 227 -4.37 1.75 16.69
C VAL A 227 -4.26 3.26 16.81
N MET A 228 -4.35 3.78 18.04
CA MET A 228 -4.23 5.21 18.33
C MET A 228 -3.19 5.48 19.41
N MET A 229 -2.32 6.46 19.15
CA MET A 229 -1.36 6.96 20.13
C MET A 229 -2.03 8.01 21.02
N LEU A 230 -2.48 7.64 22.22
CA LEU A 230 -3.10 8.60 23.15
C LEU A 230 -2.05 9.50 23.82
N SER A 231 -0.87 8.94 24.08
CA SER A 231 0.32 9.66 24.57
C SER A 231 1.56 8.82 24.33
N SER A 232 2.74 9.34 24.65
CA SER A 232 4.02 8.62 24.46
C SER A 232 4.12 7.29 25.22
N GLY A 233 3.27 7.06 26.23
CA GLY A 233 3.25 5.82 27.01
C GLY A 233 1.92 5.06 26.97
N VAL A 234 0.94 5.53 26.19
CA VAL A 234 -0.41 4.94 26.16
C VAL A 234 -0.87 4.78 24.72
N VAL A 235 -1.17 3.53 24.35
CA VAL A 235 -1.76 3.15 23.05
C VAL A 235 -3.16 2.64 23.32
N ALA A 236 -4.14 3.11 22.56
CA ALA A 236 -5.46 2.50 22.49
C ALA A 236 -5.50 1.57 21.28
N VAL A 237 -5.96 0.33 21.50
CA VAL A 237 -6.16 -0.66 20.43
C VAL A 237 -7.62 -1.11 20.47
N GLY A 238 -8.36 -0.82 19.40
CA GLY A 238 -9.72 -1.31 19.20
C GLY A 238 -9.73 -2.80 18.93
N MET A 239 -10.64 -3.53 19.58
CA MET A 239 -10.99 -4.89 19.16
C MET A 239 -12.19 -4.79 18.23
N SER A 240 -12.05 -5.28 17.01
CA SER A 240 -13.01 -5.06 15.94
C SER A 240 -13.13 -6.30 15.04
N GLU A 241 -13.89 -6.20 13.95
CA GLU A 241 -13.92 -7.22 12.91
C GLU A 241 -12.57 -7.37 12.18
N ARG A 242 -11.70 -6.36 12.27
CA ARG A 242 -10.39 -6.26 11.61
C ARG A 242 -9.20 -6.45 12.55
N THR A 243 -9.41 -6.28 13.86
CA THR A 243 -8.37 -6.42 14.89
C THR A 243 -8.76 -7.43 15.97
N SER A 244 -7.94 -8.46 16.13
CA SER A 244 -8.21 -9.62 16.99
C SER A 244 -7.36 -9.65 18.26
N ALA A 245 -7.89 -10.24 19.34
CA ALA A 245 -7.19 -10.41 20.63
C ALA A 245 -6.33 -11.69 20.75
N VAL A 246 -6.13 -12.43 19.66
CA VAL A 246 -5.57 -13.81 19.65
C VAL A 246 -4.15 -13.89 19.13
#